data_AF-A0A5J4NM01-F1
#
_entry.id   AF-A0A5J4NM01-F1
#
_cell.length_a   1.000
_cell.length_b   1.000
_cell.length_c   1.000
_cell.angle_alpha   90.00
_cell.angle_beta   90.00
_cell.angle_gamma   90.00
#
_symmetry.space_group_name_H-M   'P 1'
#
loop_
_entity.id
_entity.type
_entity.pdbx_description
1 polymer ?
#
loop_
_entity_poly.entity_id
_entity_poly.type
_entity_poly.pdbx_seq_one_letter_code
_entity_poly.pdbx_strand_id
1 'polypeptide(L)'
;MSADDSCDTFRILISSDNHLGFAEKDGIRGADSFRTFEEILYLAKTNDVDFIFFGGDIFHESRPSMKTTHEAIRLLREYCLGEKPVAFEMLSDSSVTFANTAFPVANYLDRNINIGIPVFAIHGNHDDPSGPGGICAVDLLHSAGLVNLLGKTSSVERLFISPLLLRKGSTRLALYALGAIREERAHRLFLNNMVTFYRPTTDNVDDDWFSLCAVHQNRSRHGPTNYLPEQFLPDFLDLVLWGHEHECRVEPEWNSSRNFYVVQPGSSVATTLSEGEAREKAVALLDVRGKEFKVTRLPLQTVRPFLFRDVVLEDELSNSASNPLDIAKQAELTCTRLVEQCLADVTQTKRSSPNLAQCGASPPRKRVKSSTSTGVNTSEDNDTSEPSRWELPAEPLVRLRVDLSGGYESFSALRFGQRFIGRVANPKDLVMFNHNRERLAAAQTRRALHSGLSQIPVDFDGEVDRKKVGLDVVEVEKLVRQYLSNLDNSGKRAGSGNPCTDEIDRLDVFTANELGGSLRQFVDKDARDAIQSVVESILTETVHHLRARQCPEAHIVPNIISFCHSRVMSSIDSETEQVNKISEVSDLTKLQG
;
A
#
# COMPACT_ATOMS: atom_id res chain seq x y z
N MET A 1 -3.54 -7.67 -40.25
CA MET A 1 -3.68 -6.20 -40.38
C MET A 1 -2.74 -5.77 -41.48
N SER A 2 -3.26 -5.17 -42.55
CA SER A 2 -2.46 -4.63 -43.64
C SER A 2 -1.57 -3.48 -43.14
N ALA A 3 -0.47 -3.19 -43.83
CA ALA A 3 0.48 -2.15 -43.42
C ALA A 3 -0.17 -0.76 -43.21
N ASP A 4 -1.27 -0.46 -43.91
CA ASP A 4 -2.07 0.77 -43.75
C ASP A 4 -2.80 0.88 -42.40
N ASP A 5 -3.12 -0.23 -41.71
CA ASP A 5 -3.86 -0.13 -40.43
C ASP A 5 -2.97 0.36 -39.27
N SER A 6 -1.66 0.22 -39.39
CA SER A 6 -0.70 0.54 -38.32
C SER A 6 -0.32 2.02 -38.22
N CYS A 7 -0.44 2.79 -39.31
CA CYS A 7 0.00 4.18 -39.34
C CYS A 7 -0.98 5.13 -38.62
N ASP A 8 -2.26 4.77 -38.56
CA ASP A 8 -3.30 5.57 -37.91
C ASP A 8 -3.67 5.06 -36.51
N THR A 9 -3.06 3.97 -36.03
CA THR A 9 -3.43 3.36 -34.74
C THR A 9 -2.41 3.73 -33.69
N PHE A 10 -2.82 4.40 -32.60
CA PHE A 10 -1.99 4.54 -31.41
C PHE A 10 -1.95 3.22 -30.65
N ARG A 11 -0.76 2.70 -30.38
CA ARG A 11 -0.53 1.56 -29.51
C ARG A 11 0.12 2.03 -28.22
N ILE A 12 -0.58 1.85 -27.11
CA ILE A 12 -0.21 2.41 -25.81
C ILE A 12 -0.10 1.26 -24.81
N LEU A 13 1.06 1.09 -24.18
CA LEU A 13 1.18 0.19 -23.03
C LEU A 13 0.80 0.95 -21.76
N ILE A 14 -0.16 0.44 -20.99
CA ILE A 14 -0.66 1.06 -19.78
C ILE A 14 -0.34 0.16 -18.59
N SER A 15 0.34 0.73 -17.60
CA SER A 15 0.58 0.13 -16.28
C SER A 15 0.29 1.16 -15.19
N SER A 16 0.02 0.73 -13.97
CA SER A 16 -0.15 1.61 -12.80
C SER A 16 0.44 0.95 -11.57
N ASP A 17 0.72 1.73 -10.53
CA ASP A 17 1.04 1.21 -9.20
C ASP A 17 2.20 0.20 -9.26
N ASN A 18 3.32 0.65 -9.85
CA ASN A 18 4.51 -0.17 -10.04
C ASN A 18 5.26 -0.38 -8.72
N HIS A 19 5.16 0.59 -7.79
CA HIS A 19 5.70 0.51 -6.43
C HIS A 19 7.18 0.08 -6.40
N LEU A 20 8.02 0.68 -7.25
CA LEU A 20 9.46 0.46 -7.24
C LEU A 20 10.03 0.75 -5.83
N GLY A 21 10.85 -0.17 -5.34
CA GLY A 21 11.39 -0.13 -3.97
C GLY A 21 10.51 -0.78 -2.90
N PHE A 22 9.31 -1.26 -3.24
CA PHE A 22 8.51 -2.03 -2.29
C PHE A 22 9.26 -3.27 -1.79
N ALA A 23 9.26 -3.47 -0.46
CA ALA A 23 9.97 -4.52 0.23
C ALA A 23 11.48 -4.61 -0.12
N GLU A 24 12.13 -3.51 -0.50
CA GLU A 24 13.53 -3.50 -1.00
C GLU A 24 14.53 -4.15 -0.02
N LYS A 25 14.28 -4.06 1.28
CA LYS A 25 15.14 -4.63 2.34
C LYS A 25 14.88 -6.12 2.60
N ASP A 26 13.84 -6.71 2.01
CA ASP A 26 13.50 -8.12 2.16
C ASP A 26 14.42 -9.00 1.30
N GLY A 27 15.03 -10.02 1.91
CA GLY A 27 16.00 -10.89 1.24
C GLY A 27 15.40 -11.80 0.16
N ILE A 28 14.07 -11.98 0.13
CA ILE A 28 13.36 -12.82 -0.83
C ILE A 28 12.64 -11.94 -1.86
N ARG A 29 11.95 -10.89 -1.41
CA ARG A 29 11.03 -10.07 -2.21
C ARG A 29 11.65 -8.77 -2.76
N GLY A 30 12.82 -8.36 -2.27
CA GLY A 30 13.37 -7.03 -2.55
C GLY A 30 13.72 -6.74 -4.01
N ALA A 31 13.72 -7.74 -4.89
CA ALA A 31 13.91 -7.58 -6.33
C ALA A 31 12.60 -7.62 -7.14
N ASP A 32 11.47 -7.99 -6.53
CA ASP A 32 10.21 -8.31 -7.24
C ASP A 32 9.68 -7.10 -8.04
N SER A 33 9.70 -5.89 -7.46
CA SER A 33 9.23 -4.67 -8.11
C SER A 33 10.08 -4.28 -9.32
N PHE A 34 11.41 -4.36 -9.20
CA PHE A 34 12.33 -4.04 -10.30
C PHE A 34 12.23 -5.04 -11.46
N ARG A 35 12.16 -6.34 -11.16
CA ARG A 35 12.02 -7.39 -12.18
C ARG A 35 10.71 -7.25 -12.96
N THR A 36 9.62 -6.96 -12.27
CA THR A 36 8.31 -6.78 -12.90
C THR A 36 8.24 -5.50 -13.72
N PHE A 37 8.83 -4.41 -13.22
CA PHE A 37 8.95 -3.19 -14.01
C PHE A 37 9.79 -3.40 -15.28
N GLU A 38 10.88 -4.18 -15.20
CA GLU A 38 11.66 -4.56 -16.38
C GLU A 38 10.83 -5.37 -17.39
N GLU A 39 10.04 -6.34 -16.92
CA GLU A 39 9.12 -7.10 -17.79
C GLU A 39 8.14 -6.17 -18.51
N ILE A 40 7.55 -5.20 -17.81
CA ILE A 40 6.61 -4.22 -18.38
C ILE A 40 7.29 -3.42 -19.51
N LEU A 41 8.50 -2.91 -19.28
CA LEU A 41 9.25 -2.17 -20.29
C LEU A 41 9.67 -3.07 -21.48
N TYR A 42 10.01 -4.33 -21.21
CA TYR A 42 10.28 -5.32 -22.24
C TYR A 42 9.06 -5.61 -23.11
N LEU A 43 7.87 -5.74 -22.50
CA LEU A 43 6.60 -5.90 -23.21
C LEU A 43 6.29 -4.69 -24.08
N ALA A 44 6.56 -3.46 -23.61
CA ALA A 44 6.42 -2.24 -24.41
C ALA A 44 7.26 -2.32 -25.70
N LYS A 45 8.54 -2.66 -25.55
CA LYS A 45 9.49 -2.78 -26.66
C LYS A 45 9.12 -3.90 -27.63
N THR A 46 8.70 -5.06 -27.11
CA THR A 46 8.39 -6.25 -27.90
C THR A 46 7.08 -6.10 -28.68
N ASN A 47 6.08 -5.41 -28.12
CA ASN A 47 4.82 -5.09 -28.80
C ASN A 47 4.92 -3.83 -29.69
N ASP A 48 6.11 -3.25 -29.80
CA ASP A 48 6.41 -2.08 -30.63
C ASP A 48 5.46 -0.89 -30.36
N VAL A 49 5.19 -0.61 -29.09
CA VAL A 49 4.24 0.44 -28.70
C VAL A 49 4.74 1.84 -29.10
N ASP A 50 3.81 2.77 -29.30
CA ASP A 50 4.13 4.16 -29.59
C ASP A 50 4.60 4.90 -28.34
N PHE A 51 3.95 4.66 -27.20
CA PHE A 51 4.37 5.19 -25.91
C PHE A 51 3.85 4.32 -24.74
N ILE A 52 4.42 4.55 -23.57
CA ILE A 52 3.99 3.93 -22.31
C ILE A 52 3.26 4.99 -21.46
N PHE A 53 2.19 4.60 -20.79
CA PHE A 53 1.48 5.42 -19.83
C PHE A 53 1.49 4.78 -18.43
N PHE A 54 2.01 5.50 -17.43
CA PHE A 54 1.99 5.10 -16.03
C PHE A 54 0.91 5.85 -15.24
N GLY A 55 -0.03 5.10 -14.67
CA GLY A 55 -1.20 5.62 -13.94
C GLY A 55 -0.93 6.16 -12.52
N GLY A 56 0.33 6.37 -12.13
CA GLY A 56 0.74 6.79 -10.79
C GLY A 56 1.48 5.71 -10.01
N ASP A 57 2.02 6.09 -8.85
CA ASP A 57 2.78 5.23 -7.95
C ASP A 57 3.86 4.41 -8.68
N ILE A 58 4.71 5.10 -9.45
CA ILE A 58 5.91 4.49 -10.02
C ILE A 58 6.83 4.04 -8.87
N PHE A 59 6.96 4.88 -7.84
CA PHE A 59 7.74 4.59 -6.64
C PHE A 59 6.86 4.28 -5.43
N HIS A 60 7.31 3.36 -4.58
CA HIS A 60 6.60 3.02 -3.33
C HIS A 60 6.80 4.05 -2.21
N GLU A 61 7.90 4.79 -2.23
CA GLU A 61 8.21 5.81 -1.23
C GLU A 61 8.34 7.17 -1.92
N SER A 62 7.85 8.23 -1.27
CA SER A 62 7.96 9.61 -1.79
C SER A 62 9.40 10.08 -1.92
N ARG A 63 10.29 9.49 -1.13
CA ARG A 63 11.74 9.64 -1.21
C ARG A 63 12.37 8.27 -1.47
N PRO A 64 12.35 7.78 -2.71
CA PRO A 64 12.89 6.46 -3.03
C PRO A 64 14.38 6.40 -2.69
N SER A 65 14.86 5.20 -2.35
CA SER A 65 16.27 4.98 -2.07
C SER A 65 17.14 5.28 -3.32
N MET A 66 18.43 5.55 -3.11
CA MET A 66 19.37 5.73 -4.21
C MET A 66 19.41 4.51 -5.15
N LYS A 67 19.31 3.29 -4.58
CA LYS A 67 19.24 2.05 -5.35
C LYS A 67 17.96 1.99 -6.18
N THR A 68 16.81 2.29 -5.58
CA THR A 68 15.51 2.31 -6.29
C THR A 68 15.52 3.31 -7.45
N THR A 69 16.00 4.53 -7.20
CA THR A 69 16.10 5.57 -8.23
C THR A 69 17.08 5.19 -9.34
N HIS A 70 18.24 4.62 -8.98
CA HIS A 70 19.23 4.13 -9.95
C HIS A 70 18.63 3.06 -10.86
N GLU A 71 17.94 2.05 -10.29
CA GLU A 71 17.33 0.98 -11.09
C GLU A 71 16.23 1.50 -12.01
N ALA A 72 15.38 2.41 -11.53
CA ALA A 72 14.36 3.06 -12.38
C ALA A 72 15.00 3.76 -13.58
N ILE A 73 16.03 4.57 -13.35
CA ILE A 73 16.77 5.28 -14.40
C ILE A 73 17.44 4.29 -15.36
N ARG A 74 18.13 3.27 -14.84
CA ARG A 74 18.83 2.26 -15.64
C ARG A 74 17.86 1.55 -16.59
N LEU A 75 16.74 1.06 -16.07
CA LEU A 75 15.73 0.34 -16.82
C LEU A 75 15.07 1.24 -17.88
N LEU A 76 14.64 2.44 -17.51
CA LEU A 76 14.06 3.38 -18.49
C LEU A 76 15.06 3.72 -19.61
N ARG A 77 16.34 3.92 -19.29
CA ARG A 77 17.36 4.17 -20.32
C ARG A 77 17.56 2.97 -21.25
N GLU A 78 17.54 1.75 -20.72
CA GLU A 78 17.77 0.53 -21.50
C GLU A 78 16.63 0.21 -22.49
N TYR A 79 15.38 0.48 -22.09
CA TYR A 79 14.21 0.10 -22.85
C TYR A 79 13.58 1.24 -23.66
N CYS A 80 13.71 2.50 -23.20
CA CYS A 80 13.00 3.63 -23.80
C CYS A 80 13.88 4.55 -24.67
N LEU A 81 15.20 4.56 -24.49
CA LEU A 81 16.12 5.26 -25.41
C LEU A 81 16.40 4.37 -26.64
N GLY A 82 16.51 4.99 -27.82
CA GLY A 82 16.80 4.25 -29.04
C GLY A 82 16.59 5.06 -30.30
N GLU A 83 16.91 4.47 -31.45
CA GLU A 83 16.82 5.11 -32.78
C GLU A 83 15.43 5.00 -33.43
N LYS A 84 14.47 4.32 -32.79
CA LYS A 84 13.09 4.22 -33.29
C LYS A 84 12.50 5.64 -33.32
N PRO A 85 12.07 6.16 -34.48
CA PRO A 85 11.43 7.47 -34.54
C PRO A 85 10.05 7.41 -33.90
N VAL A 86 9.70 8.45 -33.14
CA VAL A 86 8.35 8.63 -32.59
C VAL A 86 7.40 8.98 -33.74
N ALA A 87 6.38 8.15 -33.98
CA ALA A 87 5.51 8.23 -35.15
C ALA A 87 4.27 9.14 -34.97
N PHE A 88 4.17 9.82 -33.83
CA PHE A 88 3.10 10.76 -33.53
C PHE A 88 3.67 12.14 -33.20
N GLU A 89 2.84 13.16 -33.30
CA GLU A 89 3.22 14.53 -32.96
C GLU A 89 2.35 15.08 -31.82
N MET A 90 2.90 16.02 -31.08
CA MET A 90 2.20 16.78 -30.04
C MET A 90 1.69 18.10 -30.63
N LEU A 91 0.38 18.32 -30.50
CA LEU A 91 -0.33 19.50 -31.00
C LEU A 91 -0.59 20.54 -29.91
N SER A 92 -0.62 20.14 -28.64
CA SER A 92 -0.83 21.05 -27.52
C SER A 92 0.43 21.83 -27.16
N ASP A 93 0.24 23.00 -26.54
CA ASP A 93 1.34 23.81 -26.03
C ASP A 93 2.05 23.10 -24.87
N SER A 94 3.32 22.74 -25.09
CA SER A 94 4.16 22.08 -24.09
C SER A 94 4.36 22.93 -22.83
N SER A 95 4.36 24.27 -22.96
CA SER A 95 4.53 25.16 -21.82
C SER A 95 3.35 25.11 -20.84
N VAL A 96 2.14 24.80 -21.34
CA VAL A 96 0.95 24.62 -20.51
C VAL A 96 0.93 23.21 -19.89
N THR A 97 1.22 22.18 -20.69
CA THR A 97 1.22 20.79 -20.24
C THR A 97 2.26 20.53 -19.14
N PHE A 98 3.44 21.15 -19.28
CA PHE A 98 4.60 20.98 -18.39
C PHE A 98 4.85 22.22 -17.50
N ALA A 99 3.84 23.07 -17.29
CA ALA A 99 3.99 24.34 -16.55
C ALA A 99 4.54 24.17 -15.12
N ASN A 100 4.28 23.02 -14.50
CA ASN A 100 4.67 22.72 -13.11
C ASN A 100 5.89 21.79 -13.02
N THR A 101 6.63 21.60 -14.10
CA THR A 101 7.86 20.80 -14.15
C THR A 101 9.06 21.67 -14.57
N ALA A 102 10.27 21.15 -14.41
CA ALA A 102 11.49 21.91 -14.70
C ALA A 102 11.76 22.11 -16.20
N PHE A 103 11.28 21.20 -17.05
CA PHE A 103 11.52 21.21 -18.50
C PHE A 103 10.19 21.34 -19.25
N PRO A 104 9.94 22.45 -19.96
CA PRO A 104 8.64 22.74 -20.55
C PRO A 104 8.41 22.09 -21.93
N VAL A 105 9.09 20.97 -22.21
CA VAL A 105 9.09 20.29 -23.52
C VAL A 105 8.97 18.79 -23.30
N ALA A 106 8.20 18.10 -24.16
CA ALA A 106 8.16 16.65 -24.13
C ALA A 106 9.52 16.05 -24.46
N ASN A 107 9.95 15.04 -23.71
CA ASN A 107 11.32 14.52 -23.76
C ASN A 107 11.77 14.03 -25.14
N TYR A 108 10.87 13.51 -25.96
CA TYR A 108 11.19 13.02 -27.31
C TYR A 108 11.36 14.13 -28.35
N LEU A 109 11.03 15.36 -28.01
CA LEU A 109 11.31 16.55 -28.80
C LEU A 109 12.65 17.20 -28.41
N ASP A 110 13.31 16.69 -27.36
CA ASP A 110 14.63 17.14 -26.96
C ASP A 110 15.67 16.77 -28.03
N ARG A 111 16.52 17.72 -28.42
CA ARG A 111 17.52 17.53 -29.48
C ARG A 111 18.75 16.76 -29.00
N ASN A 112 18.94 16.65 -27.69
CA ASN A 112 20.11 16.07 -27.04
C ASN A 112 19.86 14.64 -26.54
N ILE A 113 18.61 14.19 -26.51
CA ILE A 113 18.22 12.87 -25.99
C ILE A 113 17.38 12.14 -27.05
N ASN A 114 17.83 10.95 -27.48
CA ASN A 114 17.11 10.17 -28.47
C ASN A 114 16.14 9.17 -27.80
N ILE A 115 14.87 9.55 -27.70
CA ILE A 115 13.80 8.75 -27.10
C ILE A 115 13.15 7.88 -28.19
N GLY A 116 13.23 6.56 -28.02
CA GLY A 116 12.59 5.60 -28.91
C GLY A 116 11.16 5.27 -28.50
N ILE A 117 10.87 5.22 -27.19
CA ILE A 117 9.54 4.99 -26.63
C ILE A 117 9.29 6.04 -25.54
N PRO A 118 8.52 7.09 -25.82
CA PRO A 118 8.14 8.08 -24.81
C PRO A 118 7.37 7.43 -23.66
N VAL A 119 7.61 7.91 -22.44
CA VAL A 119 6.85 7.50 -21.24
C VAL A 119 6.11 8.72 -20.74
N PHE A 120 4.81 8.60 -20.52
CA PHE A 120 3.98 9.59 -19.85
C PHE A 120 3.52 9.03 -18.51
N ALA A 121 3.43 9.88 -17.49
CA ALA A 121 3.00 9.45 -16.17
C ALA A 121 2.22 10.54 -15.45
N ILE A 122 1.31 10.14 -14.58
CA ILE A 122 0.84 10.99 -13.47
C ILE A 122 1.56 10.57 -12.18
N HIS A 123 1.59 11.44 -11.18
CA HIS A 123 2.00 11.06 -9.84
C HIS A 123 0.82 10.42 -9.10
N GLY A 124 1.12 9.44 -8.25
CA GLY A 124 0.19 8.82 -7.31
C GLY A 124 0.30 9.42 -5.91
N ASN A 125 -0.19 8.69 -4.91
CA ASN A 125 -0.22 9.12 -3.51
C ASN A 125 1.04 8.71 -2.74
N HIS A 126 1.83 7.75 -3.24
CA HIS A 126 3.13 7.39 -2.66
C HIS A 126 4.27 8.23 -3.21
N ASP A 127 4.21 8.61 -4.49
CA ASP A 127 5.16 9.50 -5.14
C ASP A 127 4.58 10.91 -5.36
N ASP A 128 3.87 11.41 -4.34
CA ASP A 128 3.21 12.71 -4.35
C ASP A 128 4.20 13.89 -4.23
N PRO A 129 3.88 15.06 -4.81
CA PRO A 129 4.66 16.28 -4.63
C PRO A 129 4.73 16.70 -3.15
N SER A 130 5.93 16.68 -2.57
CA SER A 130 6.12 17.01 -1.15
C SER A 130 7.32 17.92 -0.90
N GLY A 131 7.28 18.62 0.24
CA GLY A 131 8.37 19.51 0.67
C GLY A 131 8.49 20.83 -0.11
N PRO A 132 9.57 21.60 0.13
CA PRO A 132 9.81 22.89 -0.51
C PRO A 132 9.88 22.74 -2.04
N GLY A 133 9.10 23.54 -2.77
CA GLY A 133 9.03 23.49 -4.23
C GLY A 133 8.09 22.44 -4.81
N GLY A 134 7.43 21.61 -3.98
CA GLY A 134 6.44 20.63 -4.43
C GLY A 134 7.03 19.68 -5.47
N ILE A 135 8.20 19.11 -5.17
CA ILE A 135 8.91 18.17 -6.04
C ILE A 135 8.51 16.75 -5.63
N CYS A 136 8.25 15.88 -6.59
CA CYS A 136 8.07 14.45 -6.35
C CYS A 136 9.20 13.60 -6.93
N ALA A 137 9.24 12.31 -6.58
CA ALA A 137 10.22 11.38 -7.14
C ALA A 137 10.15 11.30 -8.68
N VAL A 138 8.96 11.44 -9.27
CA VAL A 138 8.76 11.40 -10.73
C VAL A 138 9.33 12.64 -11.43
N ASP A 139 9.41 13.80 -10.75
CA ASP A 139 10.08 15.00 -11.29
C ASP A 139 11.56 14.74 -11.57
N LEU A 140 12.22 13.84 -10.82
CA LEU A 140 13.61 13.47 -11.06
C LEU A 140 13.75 12.72 -12.39
N LEU A 141 12.83 11.79 -12.68
CA LEU A 141 12.80 11.05 -13.94
C LEU A 141 12.46 11.98 -15.11
N HIS A 142 11.58 12.96 -14.88
CA HIS A 142 11.27 13.97 -15.88
C HIS A 142 12.45 14.88 -16.18
N SER A 143 13.13 15.36 -15.14
CA SER A 143 14.34 16.19 -15.29
C SER A 143 15.50 15.44 -15.94
N ALA A 144 15.55 14.12 -15.81
CA ALA A 144 16.50 13.27 -16.52
C ALA A 144 16.13 12.99 -17.99
N GLY A 145 14.98 13.48 -18.47
CA GLY A 145 14.47 13.26 -19.82
C GLY A 145 13.89 11.87 -20.06
N LEU A 146 13.59 11.10 -19.01
CA LEU A 146 13.12 9.70 -19.14
C LEU A 146 11.60 9.55 -19.08
N VAL A 147 10.90 10.48 -18.43
CA VAL A 147 9.44 10.46 -18.25
C VAL A 147 8.85 11.84 -18.51
N ASN A 148 7.65 11.91 -19.08
CA ASN A 148 6.85 13.13 -19.20
C ASN A 148 5.82 13.13 -18.07
N LEU A 149 6.07 13.90 -17.01
CA LEU A 149 5.14 14.03 -15.89
C LEU A 149 3.98 14.97 -16.27
N LEU A 150 2.77 14.47 -16.13
CA LEU A 150 1.51 15.16 -16.42
C LEU A 150 0.67 15.32 -15.14
N GLY A 151 -0.36 16.15 -15.20
CA GLY A 151 -1.42 16.22 -14.17
C GLY A 151 -1.02 16.85 -12.83
N LYS A 152 0.22 17.35 -12.70
CA LYS A 152 0.68 18.07 -11.51
C LYS A 152 -0.01 19.42 -11.40
N THR A 153 -0.67 19.69 -10.28
CA THR A 153 -1.43 20.93 -10.06
C THR A 153 -0.85 21.76 -8.93
N SER A 154 -0.65 23.06 -9.14
CA SER A 154 -0.17 24.02 -8.14
C SER A 154 -1.28 24.65 -7.31
N SER A 155 -2.49 24.73 -7.86
CA SER A 155 -3.65 25.35 -7.20
C SER A 155 -4.33 24.38 -6.22
N VAL A 156 -4.58 24.87 -5.00
CA VAL A 156 -5.27 24.10 -3.96
C VAL A 156 -6.80 24.19 -4.08
N GLU A 157 -7.30 25.35 -4.54
CA GLU A 157 -8.72 25.72 -4.47
C GLU A 157 -9.52 25.37 -5.73
N ARG A 158 -8.90 25.46 -6.91
CA ARG A 158 -9.51 25.13 -8.20
C ARG A 158 -8.59 24.28 -9.05
N LEU A 159 -9.16 23.34 -9.79
CA LEU A 159 -8.42 22.48 -10.71
C LEU A 159 -8.79 22.83 -12.14
N PHE A 160 -7.76 23.01 -12.95
CA PHE A 160 -7.86 23.28 -14.37
C PHE A 160 -7.12 22.17 -15.11
N ILE A 161 -7.85 21.34 -15.84
CA ILE A 161 -7.30 20.17 -16.51
C ILE A 161 -7.31 20.43 -18.01
N SER A 162 -6.11 20.69 -18.55
CA SER A 162 -5.87 20.85 -19.98
C SER A 162 -5.35 19.54 -20.59
N PRO A 163 -5.86 19.10 -21.75
CA PRO A 163 -5.41 17.86 -22.36
C PRO A 163 -4.06 18.01 -23.04
N LEU A 164 -3.25 16.95 -22.99
CA LEU A 164 -2.17 16.73 -23.95
C LEU A 164 -2.80 16.25 -25.27
N LEU A 165 -2.57 16.99 -26.35
CA LEU A 165 -3.16 16.70 -27.65
C LEU A 165 -2.11 16.02 -28.54
N LEU A 166 -2.39 14.78 -28.96
CA LEU A 166 -1.50 13.98 -29.81
C LEU A 166 -2.19 13.60 -31.12
N ARG A 167 -1.43 13.52 -32.22
CA ARG A 167 -1.92 13.05 -33.52
C ARG A 167 -0.99 11.99 -34.11
N LYS A 168 -1.56 10.89 -34.58
CA LYS A 168 -0.87 9.82 -35.32
C LYS A 168 -1.67 9.49 -36.56
N GLY A 169 -1.14 9.85 -37.74
CA GLY A 169 -1.89 9.75 -38.99
C GLY A 169 -3.20 10.53 -38.92
N SER A 170 -4.33 9.85 -39.16
CA SER A 170 -5.67 10.44 -39.02
C SER A 170 -6.21 10.48 -37.58
N THR A 171 -5.67 9.71 -36.66
CA THR A 171 -6.20 9.56 -35.29
C THR A 171 -5.71 10.67 -34.38
N ARG A 172 -6.62 11.21 -33.56
CA ARG A 172 -6.37 12.28 -32.61
C ARG A 172 -6.74 11.83 -31.19
N LEU A 173 -5.81 12.02 -30.27
CA LEU A 173 -5.91 11.61 -28.88
C LEU A 173 -5.78 12.83 -27.97
N ALA A 174 -6.80 13.07 -27.14
CA ALA A 174 -6.80 14.07 -26.09
C ALA A 174 -6.61 13.35 -24.74
N LEU A 175 -5.41 13.47 -24.18
CA LEU A 175 -5.02 12.83 -22.93
C LEU A 175 -5.16 13.81 -21.76
N TYR A 176 -6.15 13.56 -20.91
CA TYR A 176 -6.40 14.25 -19.65
C TYR A 176 -5.69 13.52 -18.51
N ALA A 177 -5.06 14.29 -17.62
CA ALA A 177 -4.25 13.75 -16.55
C ALA A 177 -4.59 14.46 -15.23
N LEU A 178 -4.96 13.68 -14.22
CA LEU A 178 -5.19 14.15 -12.86
C LEU A 178 -4.30 13.33 -11.91
N GLY A 179 -3.21 13.95 -11.44
CA GLY A 179 -2.37 13.36 -10.40
C GLY A 179 -3.14 13.17 -9.09
N ALA A 180 -2.62 12.34 -8.19
CA ALA A 180 -3.30 12.06 -6.95
C ALA A 180 -3.54 13.31 -6.11
N ILE A 181 -4.79 13.48 -5.66
CA ILE A 181 -5.22 14.49 -4.71
C ILE A 181 -5.83 13.75 -3.53
N ARG A 182 -5.60 14.23 -2.31
CA ARG A 182 -6.26 13.68 -1.12
C ARG A 182 -7.78 13.56 -1.33
N GLU A 183 -8.34 12.41 -1.03
CA GLU A 183 -9.68 11.97 -1.48
C GLU A 183 -10.77 12.95 -1.03
N GLU A 184 -10.77 13.33 0.24
CA GLU A 184 -11.74 14.28 0.83
C GLU A 184 -11.72 15.63 0.10
N ARG A 185 -10.53 16.06 -0.31
CA ARG A 185 -10.35 17.30 -1.06
C ARG A 185 -10.83 17.14 -2.50
N ALA A 186 -10.44 16.06 -3.18
CA ALA A 186 -10.89 15.76 -4.54
C ALA A 186 -12.43 15.71 -4.58
N HIS A 187 -13.04 14.94 -3.70
CA HIS A 187 -14.49 14.81 -3.57
C HIS A 187 -15.18 16.17 -3.42
N ARG A 188 -14.68 17.03 -2.52
CA ARG A 188 -15.21 18.38 -2.31
C ARG A 188 -15.05 19.28 -3.54
N LEU A 189 -13.92 19.20 -4.24
CA LEU A 189 -13.66 20.02 -5.42
C LEU A 189 -14.60 19.68 -6.57
N PHE A 190 -14.81 18.38 -6.82
CA PHE A 190 -15.78 17.93 -7.83
C PHE A 190 -17.21 18.26 -7.44
N LEU A 191 -17.61 18.00 -6.18
CA LEU A 191 -18.95 18.30 -5.69
C LEU A 191 -19.31 19.80 -5.81
N ASN A 192 -18.33 20.67 -5.56
CA ASN A 192 -18.52 22.13 -5.60
C ASN A 192 -18.28 22.73 -7.00
N ASN A 193 -18.13 21.92 -8.06
CA ASN A 193 -17.84 22.38 -9.43
C ASN A 193 -16.58 23.25 -9.54
N MET A 194 -15.55 22.94 -8.75
CA MET A 194 -14.26 23.65 -8.74
C MET A 194 -13.22 22.98 -9.65
N VAL A 195 -13.64 22.00 -10.46
CA VAL A 195 -12.81 21.28 -11.45
C VAL A 195 -13.32 21.62 -12.84
N THR A 196 -12.44 22.15 -13.69
CA THR A 196 -12.77 22.51 -15.07
C THR A 196 -11.90 21.72 -16.03
N PHE A 197 -12.53 21.01 -16.96
CA PHE A 197 -11.86 20.32 -18.06
C PHE A 197 -11.89 21.21 -19.31
N TYR A 198 -10.72 21.59 -19.81
CA TYR A 198 -10.63 22.30 -21.07
C TYR A 198 -10.77 21.32 -22.24
N ARG A 199 -11.49 21.74 -23.27
CA ARG A 199 -11.63 20.96 -24.50
C ARG A 199 -10.91 21.67 -25.64
N PRO A 200 -10.29 20.94 -26.56
CA PRO A 200 -9.73 21.56 -27.75
C PRO A 200 -10.86 22.26 -28.52
N THR A 201 -10.69 23.55 -28.78
CA THR A 201 -11.56 24.30 -29.68
C THR A 201 -11.20 23.88 -31.09
N THR A 202 -12.09 23.17 -31.77
CA THR A 202 -11.89 22.77 -33.16
C THR A 202 -12.66 23.72 -34.06
N ASP A 203 -11.97 24.33 -35.03
CA ASP A 203 -12.62 25.15 -36.06
C ASP A 203 -13.48 24.30 -37.01
N ASN A 204 -13.24 22.99 -37.04
CA ASN A 204 -13.97 22.00 -37.82
C ASN A 204 -14.86 21.13 -36.91
N VAL A 205 -16.10 20.90 -37.35
CA VAL A 205 -17.09 20.03 -36.68
C VAL A 205 -16.68 18.55 -36.73
N ASP A 206 -15.80 18.17 -37.66
CA ASP A 206 -15.35 16.80 -37.91
C ASP A 206 -14.06 16.40 -37.15
N ASP A 207 -13.51 17.30 -36.32
CA ASP A 207 -12.30 17.02 -35.53
C ASP A 207 -12.64 16.19 -34.29
N ASP A 208 -12.82 14.91 -34.49
CA ASP A 208 -13.21 13.99 -33.43
C ASP A 208 -11.98 13.52 -32.63
N TRP A 209 -11.98 13.80 -31.32
CA TRP A 209 -10.87 13.49 -30.40
C TRP A 209 -11.24 12.31 -29.52
N PHE A 210 -10.45 11.24 -29.55
CA PHE A 210 -10.54 10.22 -28.52
C PHE A 210 -10.05 10.81 -27.19
N SER A 211 -10.95 10.91 -26.21
CA SER A 211 -10.74 11.57 -24.92
C SER A 211 -10.44 10.51 -23.86
N LEU A 212 -9.15 10.39 -23.54
CA LEU A 212 -8.61 9.47 -22.54
C LEU A 212 -8.31 10.25 -21.25
N CYS A 213 -8.83 9.83 -20.12
CA CYS A 213 -8.55 10.46 -18.82
C CYS A 213 -7.85 9.50 -17.87
N ALA A 214 -6.74 9.90 -17.29
CA ALA A 214 -6.05 9.15 -16.24
C ALA A 214 -6.25 9.80 -14.87
N VAL A 215 -6.66 9.01 -13.89
CA VAL A 215 -6.87 9.42 -12.50
C VAL A 215 -6.18 8.43 -11.56
N HIS A 216 -5.72 8.92 -10.41
CA HIS A 216 -5.13 8.08 -9.36
C HIS A 216 -5.84 8.37 -8.04
N GLN A 217 -6.95 7.68 -7.76
CA GLN A 217 -7.89 7.93 -6.65
C GLN A 217 -8.56 6.63 -6.20
N ASN A 218 -9.05 6.58 -4.96
CA ASN A 218 -9.98 5.54 -4.53
C ASN A 218 -11.21 5.47 -5.44
N ARG A 219 -11.47 4.31 -6.04
CA ARG A 219 -12.67 4.01 -6.83
C ARG A 219 -13.77 3.48 -5.93
N SER A 220 -13.41 2.60 -5.01
CA SER A 220 -14.37 1.90 -4.16
C SER A 220 -14.77 2.75 -2.94
N ARG A 221 -16.00 2.54 -2.46
CA ARG A 221 -16.58 3.37 -1.39
C ARG A 221 -16.05 2.93 -0.02
N HIS A 222 -15.02 3.61 0.48
CA HIS A 222 -14.49 3.42 1.84
C HIS A 222 -15.11 4.34 2.89
N GLY A 223 -15.98 5.26 2.49
CA GLY A 223 -16.66 6.21 3.36
C GLY A 223 -17.66 7.06 2.58
N PRO A 224 -18.25 8.09 3.20
CA PRO A 224 -19.12 9.03 2.48
C PRO A 224 -18.36 9.83 1.42
N THR A 225 -17.12 10.24 1.72
CA THR A 225 -16.32 11.15 0.88
C THR A 225 -14.93 10.60 0.50
N ASN A 226 -14.57 9.41 0.98
CA ASN A 226 -13.21 8.84 0.83
C ASN A 226 -13.04 8.04 -0.47
N TYR A 227 -13.60 8.56 -1.57
CA TYR A 227 -13.51 8.00 -2.91
C TYR A 227 -13.96 9.05 -3.92
N LEU A 228 -13.57 8.86 -5.18
CA LEU A 228 -14.04 9.65 -6.31
C LEU A 228 -15.14 8.86 -7.05
N PRO A 229 -16.43 9.25 -6.94
CA PRO A 229 -17.49 8.62 -7.71
C PRO A 229 -17.24 8.79 -9.21
N GLU A 230 -17.42 7.72 -9.99
CA GLU A 230 -17.29 7.78 -11.46
C GLU A 230 -18.25 8.82 -12.07
N GLN A 231 -19.39 9.07 -11.42
CA GLN A 231 -20.36 10.08 -11.84
C GLN A 231 -19.84 11.51 -11.70
N PHE A 232 -18.69 11.77 -11.07
CA PHE A 232 -18.13 13.12 -11.02
C PHE A 232 -17.33 13.46 -12.28
N LEU A 233 -16.91 12.46 -13.04
CA LEU A 233 -16.17 12.67 -14.28
C LEU A 233 -17.10 13.12 -15.42
N PRO A 234 -16.61 13.95 -16.35
CA PRO A 234 -17.38 14.39 -17.51
C PRO A 234 -17.81 13.25 -18.41
N ASP A 235 -18.96 13.41 -19.07
CA ASP A 235 -19.56 12.44 -20.00
C ASP A 235 -18.96 12.47 -21.41
N PHE A 236 -18.17 13.50 -21.76
CA PHE A 236 -17.47 13.56 -23.05
C PHE A 236 -16.25 12.64 -23.15
N LEU A 237 -15.82 12.06 -22.02
CA LEU A 237 -14.70 11.12 -21.99
C LEU A 237 -15.10 9.82 -22.69
N ASP A 238 -14.16 9.18 -23.39
CA ASP A 238 -14.41 7.88 -24.03
C ASP A 238 -13.89 6.73 -23.14
N LEU A 239 -12.72 6.94 -22.52
CA LEU A 239 -12.04 5.95 -21.68
C LEU A 239 -11.37 6.60 -20.47
N VAL A 240 -11.52 5.98 -19.29
CA VAL A 240 -10.89 6.39 -18.03
C VAL A 240 -9.93 5.30 -17.56
N LEU A 241 -8.67 5.68 -17.34
CA LEU A 241 -7.65 4.84 -16.71
C LEU A 241 -7.63 5.14 -15.21
N TRP A 242 -7.89 4.10 -14.42
CA TRP A 242 -8.01 4.21 -12.97
C TRP A 242 -6.80 3.56 -12.27
N GLY A 243 -5.89 4.38 -11.77
CA GLY A 243 -4.79 3.97 -10.88
C GLY A 243 -5.22 3.97 -9.41
N HIS A 244 -4.29 3.73 -8.47
CA HIS A 244 -4.48 3.62 -7.01
C HIS A 244 -5.11 2.30 -6.55
N GLU A 245 -6.10 1.80 -7.29
CA GLU A 245 -6.73 0.53 -6.97
C GLU A 245 -5.86 -0.64 -7.46
N HIS A 246 -5.37 -1.45 -6.53
CA HIS A 246 -4.41 -2.53 -6.83
C HIS A 246 -5.06 -3.80 -7.40
N GLU A 247 -6.38 -3.93 -7.30
CA GLU A 247 -7.11 -5.04 -7.93
C GLU A 247 -7.01 -4.95 -9.45
N CYS A 248 -6.54 -6.00 -10.11
CA CYS A 248 -6.38 -6.03 -11.56
C CYS A 248 -7.73 -6.29 -12.26
N ARG A 249 -8.31 -5.24 -12.86
CA ARG A 249 -9.54 -5.22 -13.67
C ARG A 249 -9.25 -4.54 -15.01
N VAL A 250 -8.39 -5.19 -15.79
CA VAL A 250 -7.84 -4.67 -17.05
C VAL A 250 -8.88 -4.63 -18.17
N GLU A 251 -9.85 -5.53 -18.15
CA GLU A 251 -10.94 -5.54 -19.12
C GLU A 251 -11.78 -4.25 -19.01
N PRO A 252 -12.11 -3.58 -20.12
CA PRO A 252 -12.84 -2.33 -20.10
C PRO A 252 -14.28 -2.53 -19.61
N GLU A 253 -14.65 -1.78 -18.57
CA GLU A 253 -15.96 -1.84 -17.93
C GLU A 253 -16.82 -0.65 -18.37
N TRP A 254 -18.03 -0.92 -18.88
CA TRP A 254 -18.93 0.13 -19.34
C TRP A 254 -19.63 0.83 -18.17
N ASN A 255 -19.46 2.15 -18.05
CA ASN A 255 -20.26 2.98 -17.15
C ASN A 255 -21.49 3.53 -17.89
N SER A 256 -22.65 2.93 -17.62
CA SER A 256 -23.92 3.36 -18.25
C SER A 256 -24.44 4.73 -17.79
N SER A 257 -23.94 5.27 -16.67
CA SER A 257 -24.37 6.58 -16.17
C SER A 257 -23.70 7.74 -16.90
N ARG A 258 -22.45 7.55 -17.33
CA ARG A 258 -21.61 8.59 -17.95
C ARG A 258 -21.16 8.30 -19.37
N ASN A 259 -21.50 7.12 -19.91
CA ASN A 259 -21.22 6.69 -21.29
C ASN A 259 -19.72 6.61 -21.66
N PHE A 260 -18.88 6.22 -20.70
CA PHE A 260 -17.46 5.93 -20.93
C PHE A 260 -17.08 4.55 -20.42
N TYR A 261 -15.93 4.05 -20.84
CA TYR A 261 -15.33 2.84 -20.29
C TYR A 261 -14.33 3.15 -19.18
N VAL A 262 -14.19 2.24 -18.22
CA VAL A 262 -13.16 2.30 -17.17
C VAL A 262 -12.24 1.10 -17.32
N VAL A 263 -10.93 1.34 -17.32
CA VAL A 263 -9.89 0.31 -17.24
C VAL A 263 -9.10 0.55 -15.97
N GLN A 264 -9.00 -0.48 -15.12
CA GLN A 264 -8.27 -0.44 -13.86
C GLN A 264 -7.14 -1.48 -13.93
N PRO A 265 -5.92 -1.07 -14.34
CA PRO A 265 -4.81 -2.00 -14.57
C PRO A 265 -4.45 -2.85 -13.34
N GLY A 266 -4.64 -2.29 -12.14
CA GLY A 266 -4.10 -2.86 -10.91
C GLY A 266 -2.62 -2.55 -10.74
N SER A 267 -2.04 -3.03 -9.64
CA SER A 267 -0.62 -2.90 -9.34
C SER A 267 0.23 -3.96 -10.02
N SER A 268 1.52 -3.66 -10.20
CA SER A 268 2.48 -4.65 -10.71
C SER A 268 3.01 -5.62 -9.63
N VAL A 269 2.88 -5.24 -8.35
CA VAL A 269 3.31 -6.05 -7.21
C VAL A 269 2.28 -6.02 -6.08
N ALA A 270 2.18 -7.12 -5.34
CA ALA A 270 1.31 -7.21 -4.17
C ALA A 270 1.91 -6.44 -2.98
N THR A 271 1.41 -5.21 -2.73
CA THR A 271 1.85 -4.39 -1.60
C THR A 271 1.11 -4.77 -0.32
N THR A 272 -0.13 -5.26 -0.46
CA THR A 272 -0.95 -5.76 0.65
C THR A 272 -1.41 -7.20 0.41
N LEU A 273 -1.62 -7.95 1.50
CA LEU A 273 -2.12 -9.33 1.45
C LEU A 273 -3.66 -9.36 1.49
N SER A 274 -4.28 -8.76 0.49
CA SER A 274 -5.75 -8.68 0.33
C SER A 274 -6.24 -9.57 -0.82
N GLU A 275 -7.55 -9.84 -0.85
CA GLU A 275 -8.18 -10.65 -1.92
C GLU A 275 -8.00 -10.02 -3.30
N GLY A 276 -8.18 -8.70 -3.43
CA GLY A 276 -8.03 -7.99 -4.70
C GLY A 276 -6.61 -8.06 -5.25
N GLU A 277 -5.60 -8.07 -4.37
CA GLU A 277 -4.19 -8.21 -4.73
C GLU A 277 -3.80 -9.63 -5.17
N ALA A 278 -4.60 -10.64 -4.84
CA ALA A 278 -4.37 -12.04 -5.23
C ALA A 278 -4.79 -12.33 -6.68
N ARG A 279 -5.53 -11.43 -7.34
CA ARG A 279 -5.85 -11.56 -8.76
C ARG A 279 -4.58 -11.49 -9.60
N GLU A 280 -4.55 -12.28 -10.68
CA GLU A 280 -3.42 -12.30 -11.61
C GLU A 280 -3.20 -10.90 -12.23
N LYS A 281 -2.00 -10.37 -12.03
CA LYS A 281 -1.62 -9.03 -12.48
C LYS A 281 -1.33 -9.03 -13.99
N ALA A 282 -1.72 -7.96 -14.65
CA ALA A 282 -1.53 -7.77 -16.08
C ALA A 282 -1.39 -6.29 -16.40
N VAL A 283 -0.77 -5.99 -17.54
CA VAL A 283 -0.80 -4.66 -18.15
C VAL A 283 -1.80 -4.61 -19.30
N ALA A 284 -2.27 -3.41 -19.63
CA ALA A 284 -3.19 -3.19 -20.72
C ALA A 284 -2.44 -2.69 -21.96
N LEU A 285 -2.61 -3.37 -23.09
CA LEU A 285 -2.21 -2.88 -24.40
C LEU A 285 -3.42 -2.25 -25.09
N LEU A 286 -3.45 -0.93 -25.14
CA LEU A 286 -4.53 -0.14 -25.72
C LEU A 286 -4.18 0.26 -27.16
N ASP A 287 -4.96 -0.22 -28.12
CA ASP A 287 -4.93 0.24 -29.51
C ASP A 287 -6.09 1.23 -29.73
N VAL A 288 -5.81 2.46 -30.19
CA VAL A 288 -6.82 3.50 -30.49
C VAL A 288 -6.74 3.91 -31.95
N ARG A 289 -7.87 3.89 -32.66
CA ARG A 289 -8.00 4.32 -34.07
C ARG A 289 -9.28 5.13 -34.26
N GLY A 290 -9.14 6.38 -34.68
CA GLY A 290 -10.25 7.33 -34.68
C GLY A 290 -10.87 7.43 -33.28
N LYS A 291 -12.14 7.03 -33.14
CA LYS A 291 -12.85 6.93 -31.87
C LYS A 291 -12.96 5.52 -31.28
N GLU A 292 -12.59 4.51 -32.06
CA GLU A 292 -12.66 3.13 -31.62
C GLU A 292 -11.38 2.75 -30.87
N PHE A 293 -11.53 1.86 -29.90
CA PHE A 293 -10.39 1.35 -29.15
C PHE A 293 -10.53 -0.14 -28.86
N LYS A 294 -9.39 -0.78 -28.62
CA LYS A 294 -9.29 -2.17 -28.19
C LYS A 294 -8.28 -2.28 -27.06
N VAL A 295 -8.69 -2.92 -25.97
CA VAL A 295 -7.80 -3.27 -24.86
C VAL A 295 -7.44 -4.75 -24.95
N THR A 296 -6.14 -5.05 -24.98
CA THR A 296 -5.62 -6.42 -24.92
C THR A 296 -4.90 -6.61 -23.59
N ARG A 297 -5.33 -7.59 -22.80
CA ARG A 297 -4.70 -7.95 -21.52
C ARG A 297 -3.38 -8.70 -21.76
N LEU A 298 -2.30 -8.24 -21.14
CA LEU A 298 -0.98 -8.88 -21.15
C LEU A 298 -0.60 -9.32 -19.72
N PRO A 299 -0.75 -10.60 -19.37
CA PRO A 299 -0.38 -11.12 -18.05
C PRO A 299 1.11 -10.96 -17.77
N LEU A 300 1.46 -10.64 -16.52
CA LEU A 300 2.85 -10.50 -16.09
C LEU A 300 3.37 -11.83 -15.52
N GLN A 301 4.52 -12.27 -16.00
CA GLN A 301 5.16 -13.55 -15.68
C GLN A 301 6.12 -13.46 -14.49
N THR A 302 6.69 -12.30 -14.19
CA THR A 302 7.66 -12.16 -13.09
C THR A 302 7.00 -11.90 -11.73
N VAL A 303 5.70 -11.66 -11.71
CA VAL A 303 4.96 -11.37 -10.47
C VAL A 303 4.96 -12.58 -9.57
N ARG A 304 5.33 -12.36 -8.29
CA ARG A 304 5.33 -13.44 -7.29
C ARG A 304 3.90 -13.98 -7.12
N PRO A 305 3.68 -15.30 -7.29
CA PRO A 305 2.36 -15.88 -7.08
C PRO A 305 1.84 -15.59 -5.69
N PHE A 306 0.59 -15.14 -5.59
CA PHE A 306 -0.06 -14.83 -4.32
C PHE A 306 -1.38 -15.61 -4.21
N LEU A 307 -1.47 -16.49 -3.20
CA LEU A 307 -2.69 -17.23 -2.90
C LEU A 307 -3.36 -16.65 -1.67
N PHE A 308 -4.62 -16.27 -1.84
CA PHE A 308 -5.49 -15.84 -0.77
C PHE A 308 -6.63 -16.86 -0.64
N ARG A 309 -6.92 -17.32 0.58
CA ARG A 309 -8.09 -18.17 0.85
C ARG A 309 -8.80 -17.72 2.12
N ASP A 310 -10.12 -17.63 2.02
CA ASP A 310 -11.01 -17.54 3.16
C ASP A 310 -11.33 -18.93 3.68
N VAL A 311 -11.28 -19.09 4.99
CA VAL A 311 -11.50 -20.37 5.67
C VAL A 311 -12.50 -20.16 6.78
N VAL A 312 -13.67 -20.77 6.67
CA VAL A 312 -14.65 -20.82 7.76
C VAL A 312 -14.44 -22.13 8.50
N LEU A 313 -13.90 -22.07 9.72
CA LEU A 313 -13.57 -23.30 10.46
C LEU A 313 -14.79 -24.15 10.81
N GLU A 314 -15.96 -23.53 11.00
CA GLU A 314 -17.21 -24.25 11.28
C GLU A 314 -17.55 -25.23 10.16
N ASP A 315 -17.38 -24.81 8.90
CA ASP A 315 -17.69 -25.64 7.73
C ASP A 315 -16.68 -26.79 7.58
N GLU A 316 -15.38 -26.51 7.74
CA GLU A 316 -14.30 -27.49 7.60
C GLU A 316 -14.26 -28.54 8.72
N LEU A 317 -14.68 -28.17 9.94
CA LEU A 317 -14.59 -29.01 11.14
C LEU A 317 -15.93 -29.59 11.60
N SER A 318 -17.04 -29.27 10.90
CA SER A 318 -18.39 -29.78 11.19
C SER A 318 -18.51 -31.31 11.28
N ASN A 319 -17.55 -32.05 10.72
CA ASN A 319 -17.51 -33.52 10.72
C ASN A 319 -16.60 -34.16 11.80
N SER A 320 -15.90 -33.37 12.62
CA SER A 320 -14.92 -33.87 13.59
C SER A 320 -15.44 -33.71 15.02
N ALA A 321 -15.98 -34.78 15.58
CA ALA A 321 -16.44 -34.81 16.96
C ALA A 321 -15.27 -34.80 17.97
N SER A 322 -15.43 -33.97 19.02
CA SER A 322 -14.91 -34.09 20.40
C SER A 322 -13.56 -33.46 20.83
N ASN A 323 -13.61 -32.92 22.06
CA ASN A 323 -12.60 -32.29 22.94
C ASN A 323 -12.12 -30.83 22.66
N PRO A 324 -12.38 -29.86 23.59
CA PRO A 324 -11.92 -28.46 23.50
C PRO A 324 -10.40 -28.28 23.35
N LEU A 325 -9.60 -29.11 24.02
CA LEU A 325 -8.12 -29.07 23.94
C LEU A 325 -7.59 -29.52 22.56
N ASP A 326 -8.42 -30.18 21.75
CA ASP A 326 -8.08 -30.65 20.41
C ASP A 326 -8.48 -29.63 19.33
N ILE A 327 -9.36 -28.67 19.63
CA ILE A 327 -9.93 -27.73 18.65
C ILE A 327 -8.87 -26.81 18.05
N ALA A 328 -7.99 -26.23 18.88
CA ALA A 328 -6.90 -25.37 18.41
C ALA A 328 -5.90 -26.15 17.53
N LYS A 329 -5.62 -27.41 17.93
CA LYS A 329 -4.73 -28.30 17.20
C LYS A 329 -5.33 -28.76 15.87
N GLN A 330 -6.63 -29.03 15.83
CA GLN A 330 -7.37 -29.34 14.61
C GLN A 330 -7.44 -28.14 13.66
N ALA A 331 -7.64 -26.93 14.20
CA ALA A 331 -7.57 -25.69 13.42
C ALA A 331 -6.18 -25.51 12.80
N GLU A 332 -5.11 -25.72 13.59
CA GLU A 332 -3.72 -25.65 13.09
C GLU A 332 -3.46 -26.72 12.01
N LEU A 333 -3.93 -27.95 12.21
CA LEU A 333 -3.77 -29.04 11.23
C LEU A 333 -4.53 -28.75 9.92
N THR A 334 -5.74 -28.19 10.02
CA THR A 334 -6.55 -27.79 8.87
C THR A 334 -5.87 -26.67 8.10
N CYS A 335 -5.39 -25.62 8.79
CA CYS A 335 -4.61 -24.56 8.17
C CYS A 335 -3.32 -25.10 7.53
N THR A 336 -2.63 -26.04 8.19
CA THR A 336 -1.44 -26.70 7.63
C THR A 336 -1.79 -27.38 6.30
N ARG A 337 -2.83 -28.20 6.27
CA ARG A 337 -3.31 -28.88 5.05
C ARG A 337 -3.62 -27.90 3.94
N LEU A 338 -4.31 -26.79 4.26
CA LEU A 338 -4.68 -25.78 3.28
C LEU A 338 -3.48 -25.04 2.70
N VAL A 339 -2.48 -24.68 3.53
CA VAL A 339 -1.23 -24.09 3.03
C VAL A 339 -0.48 -25.09 2.13
N GLU A 340 -0.38 -26.36 2.52
CA GLU A 340 0.25 -27.40 1.69
C GLU A 340 -0.44 -27.57 0.33
N GLN A 341 -1.77 -27.53 0.31
CA GLN A 341 -2.55 -27.54 -0.93
C GLN A 341 -2.24 -26.33 -1.81
N CYS A 342 -2.24 -25.11 -1.23
CA CYS A 342 -1.88 -23.90 -1.98
C CYS A 342 -0.47 -24.00 -2.60
N LEU A 343 0.50 -24.56 -1.86
CA LEU A 343 1.88 -24.74 -2.35
C LEU A 343 1.95 -25.79 -3.48
N ALA A 344 1.17 -26.86 -3.38
CA ALA A 344 1.05 -27.86 -4.44
C ALA A 344 0.46 -27.25 -5.72
N ASP A 345 -0.60 -26.43 -5.58
CA ASP A 345 -1.26 -25.75 -6.70
C ASP A 345 -0.27 -24.88 -7.49
N VAL A 346 0.55 -24.07 -6.79
CA VAL A 346 1.60 -23.24 -7.43
C VAL A 346 2.63 -24.09 -8.18
N THR A 347 3.04 -25.20 -7.58
CA THR A 347 4.03 -26.10 -8.17
C THR A 347 3.49 -26.74 -9.45
N GLN A 348 2.19 -27.04 -9.48
CA GLN A 348 1.52 -27.60 -10.64
C GLN A 348 1.37 -26.55 -11.74
N THR A 349 0.97 -25.31 -11.41
CA THR A 349 0.92 -24.19 -12.36
C THR A 349 2.28 -23.91 -13.00
N LYS A 350 3.37 -23.96 -12.22
CA LYS A 350 4.74 -23.82 -12.75
C LYS A 350 5.09 -24.88 -13.80
N ARG A 351 4.55 -26.10 -13.67
CA ARG A 351 4.80 -27.21 -14.61
C ARG A 351 3.91 -27.14 -15.87
N SER A 352 2.70 -26.58 -15.76
CA SER A 352 1.75 -26.47 -16.86
C SER A 352 1.93 -25.23 -17.75
N SER A 353 2.62 -24.19 -17.25
CA SER A 353 2.78 -22.91 -17.96
C SER A 353 4.02 -22.71 -18.87
N PRO A 354 4.79 -23.71 -19.35
CA PRO A 354 5.88 -23.42 -20.29
C PRO A 354 5.40 -23.03 -21.71
N ASN A 355 4.09 -23.01 -22.01
CA ASN A 355 3.56 -22.90 -23.39
C ASN A 355 2.49 -21.82 -23.64
N LEU A 356 2.59 -20.64 -23.01
CA LEU A 356 1.78 -19.46 -23.40
C LEU A 356 2.58 -18.45 -24.25
N ALA A 357 3.42 -18.95 -25.17
CA ALA A 357 4.14 -18.15 -26.16
C ALA A 357 3.52 -18.34 -27.56
N GLN A 358 2.23 -18.09 -27.71
CA GLN A 358 1.59 -17.92 -29.02
C GLN A 358 0.54 -16.79 -28.98
N CYS A 359 1.01 -15.56 -28.82
CA CYS A 359 0.35 -14.40 -29.40
C CYS A 359 1.33 -13.81 -30.41
N GLY A 360 0.98 -13.91 -31.69
CA GLY A 360 1.92 -13.81 -32.81
C GLY A 360 2.48 -12.42 -33.08
N ALA A 361 3.79 -12.36 -33.22
CA ALA A 361 4.50 -11.55 -34.21
C ALA A 361 5.94 -12.09 -34.34
N SER A 362 6.22 -12.85 -35.40
CA SER A 362 7.60 -13.21 -35.74
C SER A 362 8.35 -11.96 -36.22
N PRO A 363 9.56 -11.65 -35.71
CA PRO A 363 10.33 -10.53 -36.24
C PRO A 363 10.86 -10.85 -37.65
N PRO A 364 10.97 -9.86 -38.57
CA PRO A 364 11.53 -10.11 -39.89
C PRO A 364 13.05 -10.26 -39.78
N ARG A 365 13.56 -11.49 -39.95
CA ARG A 365 15.00 -11.75 -40.08
C ARG A 365 15.52 -11.19 -41.41
N LYS A 366 16.35 -10.16 -41.37
CA LYS A 366 17.20 -9.75 -42.51
C LYS A 366 18.21 -10.87 -42.79
N ARG A 367 18.08 -11.53 -43.95
CA ARG A 367 19.06 -12.50 -44.48
C ARG A 367 20.35 -11.77 -44.87
N VAL A 368 21.43 -11.98 -44.10
CA VAL A 368 22.79 -11.81 -44.61
C VAL A 368 23.20 -13.14 -45.22
N LYS A 369 23.49 -13.14 -46.53
CA LYS A 369 24.07 -14.29 -47.22
C LYS A 369 25.58 -14.24 -47.02
N SER A 370 26.17 -15.27 -46.43
CA SER A 370 27.52 -15.70 -46.78
C SER A 370 27.54 -17.23 -46.87
N SER A 371 28.03 -17.67 -48.02
CA SER A 371 28.32 -19.04 -48.42
C SER A 371 29.39 -19.65 -47.54
N THR A 372 29.29 -20.95 -47.21
CA THR A 372 30.16 -22.03 -47.72
C THR A 372 29.64 -23.39 -47.22
N SER A 373 29.64 -24.36 -48.11
CA SER A 373 29.19 -25.75 -47.99
C SER A 373 30.16 -26.66 -47.23
N THR A 374 29.65 -27.54 -46.36
CA THR A 374 29.84 -29.01 -46.42
C THR A 374 29.05 -29.67 -45.29
N GLY A 375 28.30 -30.73 -45.61
CA GLY A 375 27.38 -31.38 -44.67
C GLY A 375 27.97 -32.63 -44.00
N VAL A 376 27.38 -33.00 -42.86
CA VAL A 376 27.17 -34.38 -42.39
C VAL A 376 25.92 -34.35 -41.49
N ASN A 377 25.00 -35.28 -41.72
CA ASN A 377 23.84 -35.55 -40.86
C ASN A 377 24.26 -36.41 -39.67
N THR A 378 23.87 -36.04 -38.45
CA THR A 378 23.51 -36.98 -37.39
C THR A 378 22.43 -36.35 -36.51
N SER A 379 21.34 -37.09 -36.38
CA SER A 379 20.15 -36.85 -35.57
C SER A 379 20.46 -36.86 -34.08
N GLU A 380 20.23 -35.74 -33.41
CA GLU A 380 19.88 -35.70 -31.98
C GLU A 380 18.73 -34.70 -31.84
N ASP A 381 17.54 -35.23 -31.53
CA ASP A 381 16.37 -34.46 -31.11
C ASP A 381 16.72 -33.78 -29.77
N ASN A 382 17.32 -32.60 -29.85
CA ASN A 382 17.46 -31.72 -28.70
C ASN A 382 16.34 -30.69 -28.81
N ASP A 383 15.27 -30.90 -28.03
CA ASP A 383 14.19 -29.96 -27.82
C ASP A 383 14.73 -28.74 -27.06
N THR A 384 15.52 -27.91 -27.75
CA THR A 384 15.98 -26.62 -27.25
C THR A 384 14.84 -25.64 -27.37
N SER A 385 13.82 -25.78 -26.52
CA SER A 385 12.97 -24.66 -26.14
C SER A 385 13.87 -23.65 -25.44
N GLU A 386 14.14 -22.50 -26.08
CA GLU A 386 14.83 -21.38 -25.45
C GLU A 386 14.20 -21.12 -24.08
N PRO A 387 14.99 -21.09 -22.98
CA PRO A 387 14.43 -20.85 -21.66
C PRO A 387 13.70 -19.51 -21.65
N SER A 388 12.49 -19.49 -21.10
CA SER A 388 11.74 -18.23 -20.89
C SER A 388 12.66 -17.24 -20.21
N ARG A 389 12.81 -16.04 -20.79
CA ARG A 389 13.61 -14.94 -20.21
C ARG A 389 13.22 -14.65 -18.76
N TRP A 390 11.96 -14.92 -18.42
CA TRP A 390 11.37 -14.62 -17.13
C TRP A 390 11.09 -15.91 -16.37
N GLU A 391 11.81 -16.09 -15.26
CA GLU A 391 11.54 -17.14 -14.29
C GLU A 391 10.65 -16.61 -13.16
N LEU A 392 9.56 -17.33 -12.89
CA LEU A 392 8.68 -17.07 -11.76
C LEU A 392 9.46 -17.17 -10.44
N PRO A 393 9.27 -16.22 -9.49
CA PRO A 393 9.87 -16.33 -8.17
C PRO A 393 9.57 -17.67 -7.48
N ALA A 394 10.56 -18.23 -6.77
CA ALA A 394 10.50 -19.57 -6.22
C ALA A 394 9.40 -19.72 -5.16
N GLU A 395 9.43 -18.86 -4.14
CA GLU A 395 8.53 -18.91 -2.98
C GLU A 395 7.26 -18.06 -3.21
N PRO A 396 6.05 -18.63 -3.17
CA PRO A 396 4.83 -17.85 -3.28
C PRO A 396 4.53 -17.04 -2.01
N LEU A 397 3.63 -16.07 -2.13
CA LEU A 397 2.92 -15.45 -1.02
C LEU A 397 1.67 -16.27 -0.72
N VAL A 398 1.37 -16.51 0.55
CA VAL A 398 0.16 -17.22 0.98
C VAL A 398 -0.51 -16.46 2.12
N ARG A 399 -1.82 -16.26 2.04
CA ARG A 399 -2.62 -15.67 3.13
C ARG A 399 -3.90 -16.49 3.33
N LEU A 400 -4.06 -17.02 4.53
CA LEU A 400 -5.31 -17.62 4.99
C LEU A 400 -6.03 -16.63 5.90
N ARG A 401 -7.26 -16.26 5.56
CA ARG A 401 -8.15 -15.49 6.45
C ARG A 401 -9.14 -16.46 7.08
N VAL A 402 -8.92 -16.76 8.36
CA VAL A 402 -9.59 -17.81 9.10
C VAL A 402 -10.68 -17.22 9.98
N ASP A 403 -11.93 -17.54 9.69
CA ASP A 403 -13.08 -17.18 10.51
C ASP A 403 -13.23 -18.18 11.68
N LEU A 404 -13.07 -17.64 12.89
CA LEU A 404 -13.16 -18.36 14.16
C LEU A 404 -14.55 -18.22 14.82
N SER A 405 -15.54 -17.65 14.12
CA SER A 405 -16.87 -17.34 14.67
C SER A 405 -17.63 -18.54 15.22
N GLY A 406 -17.31 -19.78 14.80
CA GLY A 406 -17.88 -21.00 15.37
C GLY A 406 -17.41 -21.35 16.80
N GLY A 407 -16.70 -20.43 17.47
CA GLY A 407 -16.14 -20.62 18.81
C GLY A 407 -14.80 -21.35 18.83
N TYR A 408 -14.05 -21.29 17.73
CA TYR A 408 -12.73 -21.92 17.63
C TYR A 408 -11.66 -21.05 18.31
N GLU A 409 -10.65 -21.69 18.90
CA GLU A 409 -9.51 -20.98 19.50
C GLU A 409 -8.43 -20.72 18.45
N SER A 410 -7.81 -19.54 18.51
CA SER A 410 -6.69 -19.19 17.63
C SER A 410 -5.39 -19.87 18.09
N PHE A 411 -4.43 -19.98 17.19
CA PHE A 411 -3.08 -20.46 17.49
C PHE A 411 -2.05 -19.37 17.17
N SER A 412 -0.80 -19.56 17.60
CA SER A 412 0.27 -18.61 17.29
C SER A 412 0.60 -18.62 15.79
N ALA A 413 0.15 -17.60 15.07
CA ALA A 413 0.43 -17.43 13.64
C ALA A 413 1.95 -17.38 13.35
N LEU A 414 2.73 -16.76 14.24
CA LEU A 414 4.19 -16.68 14.10
C LEU A 414 4.85 -18.07 14.20
N ARG A 415 4.46 -18.88 15.20
CA ARG A 415 4.97 -20.25 15.37
C ARG A 415 4.53 -21.15 14.21
N PHE A 416 3.29 -21.00 13.75
CA PHE A 416 2.79 -21.70 12.57
C PHE A 416 3.62 -21.35 11.33
N GLY A 417 3.88 -20.05 11.14
CA GLY A 417 4.68 -19.52 10.04
C GLY A 417 6.11 -20.04 9.96
N GLN A 418 6.75 -20.29 11.11
CA GLN A 418 8.09 -20.85 11.18
C GLN A 418 8.22 -22.20 10.46
N ARG A 419 7.14 -22.99 10.38
CA ARG A 419 7.12 -24.30 9.71
C ARG A 419 7.27 -24.21 8.19
N PHE A 420 7.04 -23.03 7.62
CA PHE A 420 7.05 -22.79 6.17
C PHE A 420 8.22 -21.89 5.72
N ILE A 421 9.19 -21.59 6.61
CA ILE A 421 10.39 -20.83 6.23
C ILE A 421 11.13 -21.55 5.09
N GLY A 422 11.53 -20.79 4.07
CA GLY A 422 12.15 -21.32 2.85
C GLY A 422 11.18 -21.93 1.85
N ARG A 423 9.87 -21.92 2.13
CA ARG A 423 8.81 -22.38 1.21
C ARG A 423 7.84 -21.28 0.81
N VAL A 424 7.72 -20.23 1.63
CA VAL A 424 6.87 -19.04 1.39
C VAL A 424 7.68 -17.77 1.57
N ALA A 425 7.28 -16.70 0.88
CA ALA A 425 7.92 -15.39 0.96
C ALA A 425 7.42 -14.54 2.14
N ASN A 426 6.33 -14.93 2.81
CA ASN A 426 5.71 -14.19 3.91
C ASN A 426 5.43 -15.06 5.16
N PRO A 427 6.44 -15.75 5.74
CA PRO A 427 6.21 -16.69 6.84
C PRO A 427 5.58 -16.03 8.07
N LYS A 428 5.82 -14.75 8.32
CA LYS A 428 5.26 -14.01 9.47
C LYS A 428 3.76 -13.73 9.34
N ASP A 429 3.24 -13.71 8.11
CA ASP A 429 1.91 -13.22 7.77
C ASP A 429 1.07 -14.26 7.01
N LEU A 430 1.27 -15.55 7.29
CA LEU A 430 0.53 -16.62 6.63
C LEU A 430 -0.95 -16.68 7.00
N VAL A 431 -1.30 -16.36 8.25
CA VAL A 431 -2.66 -16.56 8.78
C VAL A 431 -3.15 -15.28 9.44
N MET A 432 -4.37 -14.87 9.10
CA MET A 432 -5.14 -13.82 9.77
C MET A 432 -6.36 -14.46 10.41
N PHE A 433 -6.60 -14.23 11.69
CA PHE A 433 -7.82 -14.67 12.35
C PHE A 433 -8.87 -13.55 12.35
N ASN A 434 -10.11 -13.89 12.04
CA ASN A 434 -11.25 -12.99 12.10
C ASN A 434 -12.36 -13.59 12.99
N HIS A 435 -13.13 -12.72 13.64
CA HIS A 435 -14.28 -13.10 14.45
C HIS A 435 -15.46 -12.17 14.12
N ASN A 436 -16.54 -12.72 13.56
CA ASN A 436 -17.80 -12.02 13.51
C ASN A 436 -18.46 -12.09 14.90
N ARG A 437 -18.60 -10.93 15.56
CA ARG A 437 -19.10 -10.82 16.95
C ARG A 437 -20.47 -11.45 17.14
N GLU A 438 -21.39 -11.27 16.19
CA GLU A 438 -22.75 -11.80 16.26
C GLU A 438 -22.75 -13.33 16.16
N ARG A 439 -21.99 -13.87 15.21
CA ARG A 439 -21.84 -15.32 15.02
C ARG A 439 -21.11 -15.97 16.20
N LEU A 440 -20.09 -15.31 16.75
CA LEU A 440 -19.36 -15.78 17.93
C LEU A 440 -20.27 -15.88 19.15
N ALA A 441 -21.10 -14.86 19.39
CA ALA A 441 -22.08 -14.87 20.47
C ALA A 441 -23.09 -16.02 20.29
N ALA A 442 -23.63 -16.20 19.08
CA ALA A 442 -24.54 -17.30 18.77
C ALA A 442 -23.90 -18.68 18.97
N ALA A 443 -22.63 -18.87 18.58
CA ALA A 443 -21.90 -20.11 18.78
C ALA A 443 -21.65 -20.42 20.27
N GLN A 444 -21.33 -19.40 21.08
CA GLN A 444 -21.19 -19.53 22.53
C GLN A 444 -22.51 -19.92 23.20
N THR A 445 -23.63 -19.30 22.80
CA THR A 445 -24.97 -19.68 23.29
C THR A 445 -25.32 -21.13 22.94
N ARG A 446 -25.04 -21.58 21.70
CA ARG A 446 -25.27 -22.98 21.29
C ARG A 446 -24.45 -23.97 22.12
N ARG A 447 -23.19 -23.67 22.44
CA ARG A 447 -22.35 -24.53 23.29
C ARG A 447 -22.82 -24.55 24.74
N ALA A 448 -23.26 -23.42 25.28
CA ALA A 448 -23.81 -23.34 26.64
C ALA A 448 -25.12 -24.14 26.78
N LEU A 449 -25.98 -24.12 25.76
CA LEU A 449 -27.18 -24.96 25.69
C LEU A 449 -26.85 -26.45 25.65
N HIS A 450 -25.75 -26.84 24.99
CA HIS A 450 -25.35 -28.24 24.86
C HIS A 450 -24.62 -28.81 26.08
N SER A 451 -24.00 -27.96 26.91
CA SER A 451 -23.29 -28.36 28.14
C SER A 451 -24.18 -28.45 29.40
N GLY A 452 -25.49 -28.17 29.30
CA GLY A 452 -26.45 -28.35 30.39
C GLY A 452 -26.37 -27.32 31.52
N LEU A 453 -25.66 -26.21 31.33
CA LEU A 453 -25.62 -25.10 32.29
C LEU A 453 -26.78 -24.14 32.02
N SER A 454 -27.78 -24.15 32.91
CA SER A 454 -28.93 -23.25 32.88
C SER A 454 -28.51 -21.78 33.05
N GLN A 455 -28.90 -20.98 32.05
CA GLN A 455 -29.05 -19.52 31.99
C GLN A 455 -28.48 -18.69 33.15
N ILE A 456 -27.45 -17.89 32.84
CA ILE A 456 -27.28 -16.55 33.42
C ILE A 456 -27.66 -15.57 32.31
N PRO A 457 -28.73 -14.76 32.46
CA PRO A 457 -28.96 -13.64 31.56
C PRO A 457 -27.88 -12.60 31.87
N VAL A 458 -27.01 -12.33 30.90
CA VAL A 458 -26.01 -11.26 31.01
C VAL A 458 -26.60 -10.04 30.33
N ASP A 459 -26.87 -9.00 31.11
CA ASP A 459 -27.22 -7.67 30.62
C ASP A 459 -26.18 -7.22 29.59
N PHE A 460 -26.63 -6.95 28.38
CA PHE A 460 -25.80 -6.42 27.30
C PHE A 460 -25.73 -4.89 27.43
N ASP A 461 -25.05 -4.41 28.46
CA ASP A 461 -24.47 -3.06 28.48
C ASP A 461 -23.13 -3.01 29.22
N GLY A 462 -22.37 -4.11 29.11
CA GLY A 462 -21.02 -4.24 29.65
C GLY A 462 -20.03 -4.51 28.52
N GLU A 463 -19.27 -3.48 28.17
CA GLU A 463 -18.07 -3.58 27.36
C GLU A 463 -17.05 -4.50 28.06
N VAL A 464 -17.00 -5.79 27.69
CA VAL A 464 -15.99 -6.72 28.24
C VAL A 464 -15.41 -7.65 27.16
N ASP A 465 -14.10 -7.48 26.99
CA ASP A 465 -13.05 -8.39 26.58
C ASP A 465 -13.02 -9.04 25.20
N ARG A 466 -12.47 -8.25 24.28
CA ARG A 466 -11.44 -8.75 23.38
C ARG A 466 -10.32 -9.39 24.22
N LYS A 467 -10.10 -10.70 24.13
CA LYS A 467 -8.77 -11.27 24.36
C LYS A 467 -7.84 -10.76 23.25
N LYS A 468 -7.44 -9.49 23.35
CA LYS A 468 -6.25 -8.97 22.70
C LYS A 468 -5.07 -9.65 23.39
N VAL A 469 -4.19 -10.23 22.58
CA VAL A 469 -2.82 -10.46 23.04
C VAL A 469 -2.20 -9.07 23.12
N GLY A 470 -2.27 -8.49 24.31
CA GLY A 470 -1.88 -7.11 24.61
C GLY A 470 -2.75 -6.58 25.74
N LEU A 471 -2.12 -6.18 26.85
CA LEU A 471 -2.78 -5.58 28.00
C LEU A 471 -3.58 -4.34 27.56
N ASP A 472 -4.80 -4.20 28.06
CA ASP A 472 -5.62 -2.98 27.87
C ASP A 472 -4.93 -1.75 28.52
N VAL A 473 -5.22 -0.52 28.09
CA VAL A 473 -4.57 0.70 28.64
C VAL A 473 -4.73 0.79 30.15
N VAL A 474 -5.90 0.40 30.67
CA VAL A 474 -6.20 0.35 32.10
C VAL A 474 -5.41 -0.79 32.79
N GLU A 475 -5.19 -1.91 32.11
CA GLU A 475 -4.39 -3.02 32.62
C GLU A 475 -2.88 -2.75 32.55
N VAL A 476 -2.39 -2.08 31.52
CA VAL A 476 -1.00 -1.60 31.42
C VAL A 476 -0.76 -0.58 32.51
N GLU A 477 -1.68 0.35 32.74
CA GLU A 477 -1.56 1.29 33.87
C GLU A 477 -1.57 0.58 35.21
N LYS A 478 -2.45 -0.42 35.40
CA LYS A 478 -2.47 -1.23 36.62
C LYS A 478 -1.19 -2.05 36.78
N LEU A 479 -0.63 -2.58 35.70
CA LEU A 479 0.64 -3.32 35.69
C LEU A 479 1.84 -2.41 35.96
N VAL A 480 1.86 -1.21 35.38
CA VAL A 480 2.88 -0.18 35.63
C VAL A 480 2.79 0.29 37.09
N ARG A 481 1.59 0.57 37.60
CA ARG A 481 1.36 0.87 39.03
C ARG A 481 1.81 -0.28 39.92
N GLN A 482 1.46 -1.53 39.58
CA GLN A 482 1.83 -2.71 40.34
C GLN A 482 3.34 -2.95 40.31
N TYR A 483 4.00 -2.79 39.16
CA TYR A 483 5.45 -2.92 39.00
C TYR A 483 6.21 -1.85 39.79
N LEU A 484 5.82 -0.57 39.66
CA LEU A 484 6.40 0.54 40.43
C LEU A 484 6.17 0.37 41.95
N SER A 485 4.97 -0.06 42.37
CA SER A 485 4.69 -0.30 43.80
C SER A 485 5.40 -1.54 44.36
N ASN A 486 5.73 -2.52 43.52
CA ASN A 486 6.50 -3.69 43.92
C ASN A 486 7.99 -3.34 44.07
N LEU A 487 8.51 -2.43 43.25
CA LEU A 487 9.85 -1.86 43.39
C LEU A 487 10.03 -1.12 44.72
N ASP A 488 9.02 -0.32 45.13
CA ASP A 488 8.99 0.35 46.44
C ASP A 488 9.02 -0.62 47.63
N ASN A 489 8.48 -1.84 47.46
CA ASN A 489 8.40 -2.85 48.52
C ASN A 489 9.64 -3.77 48.57
N SER A 490 10.37 -3.95 47.48
CA SER A 490 11.66 -4.66 47.47
C SER A 490 12.77 -3.90 48.20
N GLY A 491 12.70 -2.57 48.28
CA GLY A 491 13.67 -1.74 49.02
C GLY A 491 13.57 -1.81 50.56
N LYS A 492 12.53 -2.46 51.12
CA LYS A 492 12.29 -2.49 52.58
C LYS A 492 12.67 -3.80 53.29
N ARG A 493 13.37 -4.72 52.61
CA ARG A 493 13.91 -5.95 53.24
C ARG A 493 15.42 -6.10 53.02
N ALA A 494 16.21 -5.21 53.62
CA ALA A 494 17.56 -5.54 54.07
C ALA A 494 17.96 -4.57 55.19
N GLY A 495 18.12 -5.09 56.40
CA GLY A 495 18.75 -4.36 57.49
C GLY A 495 20.27 -4.26 57.26
N SER A 496 20.85 -3.16 57.73
CA SER A 496 22.27 -3.00 58.07
C SER A 496 23.29 -3.30 56.95
N GLY A 497 23.58 -2.29 56.12
CA GLY A 497 24.77 -2.26 55.25
C GLY A 497 24.83 -0.98 54.42
N ASN A 498 26.02 -0.38 54.28
CA ASN A 498 26.29 0.84 53.50
C ASN A 498 25.62 0.83 52.11
N PRO A 499 24.97 1.93 51.68
CA PRO A 499 24.47 2.03 50.32
C PRO A 499 25.62 2.41 49.37
N CYS A 500 26.24 1.41 48.75
CA CYS A 500 27.03 1.60 47.52
C CYS A 500 26.08 1.81 46.33
N THR A 501 26.53 2.62 45.39
CA THR A 501 25.83 3.35 44.32
C THR A 501 25.22 2.52 43.18
N ASP A 502 24.97 1.22 43.34
CA ASP A 502 24.87 0.33 42.17
C ASP A 502 23.48 -0.19 41.78
N GLU A 503 22.39 0.17 42.45
CA GLU A 503 21.05 -0.20 41.98
C GLU A 503 20.07 0.98 42.12
N ILE A 504 20.05 1.84 41.12
CA ILE A 504 18.91 2.72 40.83
C ILE A 504 18.31 2.20 39.53
N ASP A 505 17.10 1.67 39.63
CA ASP A 505 16.35 1.31 38.44
C ASP A 505 15.95 2.62 37.72
N ARG A 506 16.16 2.66 36.39
CA ARG A 506 16.10 3.87 35.54
C ARG A 506 14.75 4.60 35.53
N LEU A 507 13.74 4.11 36.27
CA LEU A 507 12.37 4.60 36.30
C LEU A 507 11.98 5.32 37.59
N ASP A 508 12.83 5.35 38.63
CA ASP A 508 12.55 5.97 39.94
C ASP A 508 12.35 7.50 39.89
N VAL A 509 12.68 8.12 38.76
CA VAL A 509 12.49 9.56 38.52
C VAL A 509 11.01 9.90 38.24
N PHE A 510 10.21 8.93 37.79
CA PHE A 510 8.84 9.15 37.33
C PHE A 510 7.81 8.71 38.38
N THR A 511 6.72 9.46 38.50
CA THR A 511 5.55 8.99 39.26
C THR A 511 4.64 8.12 38.38
N ALA A 512 3.89 7.21 39.00
CA ALA A 512 2.95 6.35 38.29
C ALA A 512 1.84 7.12 37.55
N ASN A 513 1.45 8.30 38.08
CA ASN A 513 0.44 9.16 37.48
C ASN A 513 0.96 9.89 36.24
N GLU A 514 2.19 10.40 36.27
CA GLU A 514 2.81 11.09 35.13
C GLU A 514 3.02 10.14 33.94
N LEU A 515 3.58 8.95 34.19
CA LEU A 515 3.82 7.97 33.15
C LEU A 515 2.49 7.39 32.62
N GLY A 516 1.53 7.10 33.50
CA GLY A 516 0.19 6.65 33.13
C GLY A 516 -0.58 7.68 32.29
N GLY A 517 -0.52 8.96 32.65
CA GLY A 517 -1.15 10.04 31.90
C GLY A 517 -0.56 10.23 30.50
N SER A 518 0.77 10.13 30.37
CA SER A 518 1.45 10.21 29.07
C SER A 518 1.09 9.05 28.14
N LEU A 519 0.91 7.84 28.71
CA LEU A 519 0.52 6.65 27.97
C LEU A 519 -0.92 6.74 27.45
N ARG A 520 -1.84 7.27 28.26
CA ARG A 520 -3.22 7.54 27.80
C ARG A 520 -3.26 8.56 26.66
N GLN A 521 -2.46 9.64 26.73
CA GLN A 521 -2.38 10.59 25.62
C GLN A 521 -1.80 9.98 24.35
N PHE A 522 -0.79 9.12 24.50
CA PHE A 522 -0.19 8.40 23.36
C PHE A 522 -1.18 7.46 22.69
N VAL A 523 -1.98 6.71 23.47
CA VAL A 523 -2.89 5.69 22.95
C VAL A 523 -4.25 6.27 22.55
N ASP A 524 -4.88 7.08 23.40
CA ASP A 524 -6.26 7.54 23.19
C ASP A 524 -6.35 8.74 22.24
N LYS A 525 -5.29 9.57 22.20
CA LYS A 525 -5.24 10.78 21.36
C LYS A 525 -4.27 10.67 20.18
N ASP A 526 -3.70 9.48 19.96
CA ASP A 526 -2.69 9.17 18.92
C ASP A 526 -1.50 10.15 18.90
N ALA A 527 -1.19 10.74 20.07
CA ALA A 527 -0.14 11.74 20.23
C ALA A 527 1.21 11.03 20.41
N ARG A 528 1.88 10.74 19.29
CA ARG A 528 3.12 9.92 19.26
C ARG A 528 4.26 10.47 20.12
N ASP A 529 4.28 11.78 20.38
CA ASP A 529 5.33 12.47 21.14
C ASP A 529 4.99 12.65 22.63
N ALA A 530 3.81 12.19 23.10
CA ALA A 530 3.34 12.47 24.46
C ALA A 530 4.27 11.90 25.54
N ILE A 531 4.79 10.68 25.34
CA ILE A 531 5.73 10.05 26.28
C ILE A 531 7.06 10.82 26.27
N GLN A 532 7.59 11.13 25.09
CA GLN A 532 8.85 11.86 24.96
C GLN A 532 8.78 13.25 25.60
N SER A 533 7.68 13.97 25.38
CA SER A 533 7.46 15.31 25.94
C SER A 533 7.42 15.28 27.47
N VAL A 534 6.74 14.30 28.07
CA VAL A 534 6.68 14.16 29.54
C VAL A 534 8.04 13.76 30.12
N VAL A 535 8.77 12.86 29.45
CA VAL A 535 10.14 12.50 29.87
C VAL A 535 11.07 13.71 29.85
N GLU A 536 11.06 14.50 28.77
CA GLU A 536 11.91 15.70 28.65
C GLU A 536 11.55 16.76 29.70
N SER A 537 10.27 16.98 29.96
CA SER A 537 9.81 17.94 30.98
C SER A 537 10.29 17.54 32.37
N ILE A 538 10.06 16.28 32.76
CA ILE A 538 10.41 15.75 34.08
C ILE A 538 11.92 15.74 34.32
N LEU A 539 12.72 15.37 33.31
CA LEU A 539 14.17 15.43 33.39
C LEU A 539 14.66 16.88 33.56
N THR A 540 14.06 17.82 32.82
CA THR A 540 14.42 19.24 32.91
C THR A 540 14.13 19.81 34.29
N GLU A 541 12.96 19.51 34.86
CA GLU A 541 12.60 19.91 36.23
C GLU A 541 13.51 19.29 37.29
N THR A 542 13.83 18.01 37.15
CA THR A 542 14.71 17.29 38.11
C THR A 542 16.12 17.88 38.09
N VAL A 543 16.67 18.16 36.90
CA VAL A 543 17.96 18.82 36.74
C VAL A 543 17.93 20.23 37.31
N HIS A 544 16.84 20.97 37.11
CA HIS A 544 16.69 22.32 37.68
C HIS A 544 16.67 22.28 39.21
N HIS A 545 15.93 21.34 39.81
CA HIS A 545 15.86 21.15 41.26
C HIS A 545 17.23 20.81 41.87
N LEU A 546 18.01 19.92 41.22
CA LEU A 546 19.36 19.57 41.66
C LEU A 546 20.34 20.76 41.58
N ARG A 547 20.25 21.56 40.50
CA ARG A 547 21.07 22.78 40.33
C ARG A 547 20.72 23.85 41.35
N ALA A 548 19.43 24.08 41.61
CA ALA A 548 18.96 25.07 42.58
C ALA A 548 19.46 24.79 44.01
N ARG A 549 19.62 23.50 44.38
CA ARG A 549 20.12 23.09 45.69
C ARG A 549 21.64 22.94 45.78
N GLN A 550 22.38 23.19 44.70
CA GLN A 550 23.83 22.98 44.62
C GLN A 550 24.26 21.61 45.17
N CYS A 551 23.53 20.56 44.77
CA CYS A 551 23.69 19.24 45.36
C CYS A 551 25.07 18.64 45.02
N PRO A 552 25.89 18.25 46.02
CA PRO A 552 27.13 17.52 45.76
C PRO A 552 26.83 16.12 45.22
N GLU A 553 27.78 15.55 44.47
CA GLU A 553 27.61 14.29 43.73
C GLU A 553 27.11 13.13 44.60
N ALA A 554 27.58 13.05 45.85
CA ALA A 554 27.19 12.02 46.82
C ALA A 554 25.70 12.08 47.25
N HIS A 555 24.99 13.20 47.02
CA HIS A 555 23.62 13.41 47.47
C HIS A 555 22.60 13.54 46.32
N ILE A 556 23.04 13.33 45.07
CA ILE A 556 22.16 13.44 43.89
C ILE A 556 20.99 12.48 44.00
N VAL A 557 21.25 11.22 44.33
CA VAL A 557 20.25 10.14 44.36
C VAL A 557 19.21 10.36 45.46
N PRO A 558 19.57 10.63 46.73
CA PRO A 558 18.59 11.00 47.76
C PRO A 558 17.73 12.22 47.39
N ASN A 559 18.29 13.21 46.68
CA ASN A 559 17.55 14.40 46.28
C ASN A 559 16.58 14.13 45.12
N ILE A 560 16.92 13.25 44.18
CA ILE A 560 16.01 12.80 43.11
C ILE A 560 14.81 12.09 43.73
N ILE A 561 15.04 11.16 44.66
CA ILE A 561 13.97 10.42 45.33
C ILE A 561 13.10 11.38 46.15
N SER A 562 13.70 12.29 46.93
CA SER A 562 12.96 13.31 47.68
C SER A 562 12.12 14.22 46.77
N PHE A 563 12.62 14.58 45.59
CA PHE A 563 11.90 15.40 44.62
C PHE A 563 10.73 14.64 44.00
N CYS A 564 10.95 13.38 43.61
CA CYS A 564 9.90 12.48 43.13
C CYS A 564 8.76 12.35 44.15
N HIS A 565 9.08 12.08 45.43
CA HIS A 565 8.10 12.02 46.51
C HIS A 565 7.33 13.34 46.69
N SER A 566 7.99 14.49 46.54
CA SER A 566 7.31 15.79 46.63
C SER A 566 6.28 16.00 45.51
N ARG A 567 6.56 15.50 44.29
CA ARG A 567 5.62 15.54 43.16
C ARG A 567 4.44 14.60 43.34
N VAL A 568 4.65 13.44 43.98
CA VAL A 568 3.55 12.54 44.36
C VAL A 568 2.61 13.25 45.34
N MET A 569 3.14 13.88 46.39
CA MET A 569 2.31 14.59 47.38
C MET A 569 1.55 15.77 46.75
N SER A 570 2.18 16.56 45.88
CA SER A 570 1.48 17.66 45.19
C SER A 570 0.37 17.18 44.26
N SER A 571 0.53 15.99 43.67
CA SER A 571 -0.50 15.41 42.80
C SER A 571 -1.75 14.98 43.59
N ILE A 572 -1.56 14.43 44.79
CA ILE A 572 -2.65 14.01 45.69
C ILE A 572 -3.43 15.24 46.18
N ASP A 573 -2.74 16.31 46.59
CA ASP A 573 -3.38 17.54 47.06
C ASP A 573 -4.29 18.16 45.97
N SER A 574 -3.87 18.10 44.70
CA SER A 574 -4.65 18.61 43.55
C SER A 574 -5.92 17.81 43.24
N GLU A 575 -5.90 16.49 43.45
CA GLU A 575 -7.07 15.62 43.27
C GLU A 575 -8.11 15.84 44.39
N THR A 576 -7.65 16.02 45.63
CA THR A 576 -8.54 16.35 46.76
C THR A 576 -9.22 17.72 46.62
N GLU A 577 -8.53 18.74 46.08
CA GLU A 577 -9.15 20.04 45.79
C GLU A 577 -10.19 19.98 44.67
N GLN A 578 -9.99 19.13 43.65
CA GLN A 578 -10.98 18.92 42.58
C GLN A 578 -12.23 18.21 43.07
N VAL A 579 -12.09 17.20 43.93
CA VAL A 579 -13.24 16.47 44.52
C VAL A 579 -14.06 17.39 45.44
N ASN A 580 -13.40 18.25 46.24
CA ASN A 580 -14.09 19.20 47.12
C ASN A 580 -14.86 20.30 46.34
N LYS A 581 -14.35 20.75 45.19
CA LYS A 581 -15.07 21.68 44.30
C LYS A 581 -16.31 21.06 43.66
N ILE A 582 -16.30 19.75 43.38
CA ILE A 582 -17.46 19.05 42.81
C ILE A 582 -18.55 18.85 43.87
N SER A 583 -18.19 18.63 45.14
CA SER A 583 -19.17 18.56 46.23
C SER A 583 -19.86 19.90 46.52
N GLU A 584 -19.13 21.02 46.50
CA GLU A 584 -19.72 22.36 46.74
C GLU A 584 -20.72 22.79 45.65
N VAL A 585 -20.53 22.36 44.40
CA VAL A 585 -21.47 22.65 43.29
C VAL A 585 -22.76 21.80 43.40
N SER A 586 -22.68 20.62 44.02
CA SER A 586 -23.84 19.74 44.21
C SER A 586 -24.76 20.15 45.37
N ASP A 587 -24.26 20.91 46.34
CA ASP A 587 -25.08 21.41 47.46
C ASP A 587 -25.77 22.75 47.16
N LEU A 588 -25.24 23.55 46.22
CA LEU A 588 -25.88 24.79 45.75
C LEU A 588 -27.09 24.54 44.83
N THR A 589 -27.20 23.37 44.22
CA THR A 589 -28.32 23.00 43.32
C THR A 589 -29.53 22.38 44.03
N LYS A 590 -29.43 22.09 45.35
CA LYS A 590 -30.54 21.54 46.15
C LYS A 590 -31.35 22.57 46.96
N LEU A 591 -31.02 23.86 46.86
CA LEU A 591 -31.72 24.95 47.58
C LEU A 591 -32.51 25.90 46.66
N GLN A 592 -32.69 25.57 45.37
CA GLN A 592 -33.57 26.31 44.43
C GLN A 592 -34.42 25.38 43.55
N GLY A 593 -34.95 24.29 44.12
CA GLY A 593 -35.93 23.40 43.50
C GLY A 593 -37.27 23.43 44.22
#